data_AF-A0A370FX44-F1
#
_entry.id   AF-A0A370FX44-F1
#
_cell.length_a   1.000
_cell.length_b   1.000
_cell.length_c   1.000
_cell.angle_alpha   90.00
_cell.angle_beta   90.00
_cell.angle_gamma   90.00
#
_symmetry.space_group_name_H-M   'P 1'
#
loop_
_entity.id
_entity.type
_entity.pdbx_description
1 polymer ?
#
loop_
_entity_poly.entity_id
_entity_poly.type
_entity_poly.pdbx_seq_one_letter_code
_entity_poly.pdbx_strand_id
1 'polypeptide(L)'
;MSVSEQQVQTVVQACRDRLGDPAGWVPPDEYRDSLALCIIESVQAAGDRYADAGTVVDRYRAYRQAHVPGRVTDGARELLRTFEEVGSSDQWAGKIGNYKRRYSENAAPLRAAEIQRTAERLYALHIDSVGDLVGATRDDRTRSDLRAAWDECCGGPDDAMWQHLMTLTGAPGSPGTATATDEFVRSALADTPGDPAPSAPPTEILAAAADRLGVPAAALEHAVRRWRCTREDHFHPVA
;
A
#
# COMPACT_ATOMS: atom_id res chain seq x y z
N MET A 1 -24.03 -15.52 16.02
CA MET A 1 -24.53 -14.13 16.13
C MET A 1 -24.71 -13.62 14.72
N SER A 2 -25.87 -13.09 14.34
CA SER A 2 -26.10 -12.60 12.97
C SER A 2 -25.59 -11.17 12.84
N VAL A 3 -24.80 -10.89 11.80
CA VAL A 3 -24.33 -9.55 11.48
C VAL A 3 -25.52 -8.62 11.22
N SER A 4 -25.57 -7.46 11.86
CA SER A 4 -26.63 -6.47 11.66
C SER A 4 -26.59 -5.86 10.25
N GLU A 5 -27.68 -5.99 9.50
CA GLU A 5 -27.81 -5.43 8.14
C GLU A 5 -27.59 -3.91 8.12
N GLN A 6 -28.05 -3.20 9.15
CA GLN A 6 -27.86 -1.76 9.26
C GLN A 6 -26.36 -1.40 9.40
N GLN A 7 -25.61 -2.16 10.21
CA GLN A 7 -24.18 -1.92 10.38
C GLN A 7 -23.40 -2.23 9.11
N VAL A 8 -23.77 -3.30 8.40
CA VAL A 8 -23.19 -3.61 7.08
C VAL A 8 -23.42 -2.46 6.11
N GLN A 9 -24.65 -1.93 6.05
CA GLN A 9 -24.98 -0.82 5.15
C GLN A 9 -24.19 0.46 5.50
N THR A 10 -24.00 0.76 6.79
CA THR A 10 -23.14 1.87 7.24
C THR A 10 -21.69 1.68 6.78
N VAL A 11 -21.12 0.49 6.99
CA VAL A 11 -19.74 0.19 6.58
C VAL A 11 -19.58 0.24 5.06
N VAL A 12 -20.55 -0.29 4.29
CA VAL A 12 -20.58 -0.17 2.82
C VAL A 12 -20.55 1.29 2.37
N GLN A 13 -21.27 2.18 3.06
CA GLN A 13 -21.24 3.59 2.71
C GLN A 13 -19.87 4.22 3.02
N ALA A 14 -19.33 3.94 4.20
CA ALA A 14 -18.00 4.40 4.58
C ALA A 14 -16.91 3.91 3.63
N CYS A 15 -17.04 2.69 3.09
CA CYS A 15 -16.13 2.18 2.06
C CYS A 15 -16.14 3.04 0.80
N ARG A 16 -17.33 3.40 0.28
CA ARG A 16 -17.45 4.23 -0.92
C ARG A 16 -16.95 5.66 -0.68
N ASP A 17 -17.29 6.23 0.46
CA ASP A 17 -16.93 7.60 0.80
C ASP A 17 -15.43 7.77 1.06
N ARG A 18 -14.80 6.79 1.72
CA ARG A 18 -13.43 6.92 2.24
C ARG A 18 -12.37 6.14 1.46
N LEU A 19 -12.74 5.02 0.82
CA LEU A 19 -11.80 4.15 0.10
C LEU A 19 -11.84 4.36 -1.43
N GLY A 20 -12.80 5.14 -1.93
CA GLY A 20 -12.99 5.41 -3.36
C GLY A 20 -13.76 4.31 -4.10
N ASP A 21 -13.56 4.24 -5.42
CA ASP A 21 -14.27 3.32 -6.30
C ASP A 21 -13.84 1.84 -6.08
N PRO A 22 -14.76 0.93 -5.71
CA PRO A 22 -14.48 -0.48 -5.54
C PRO A 22 -13.88 -1.18 -6.76
N ALA A 23 -14.16 -0.69 -7.98
CA ALA A 23 -13.61 -1.27 -9.20
C ALA A 23 -12.08 -1.12 -9.30
N GLY A 24 -11.50 -0.18 -8.56
CA GLY A 24 -10.05 0.05 -8.49
C GLY A 24 -9.35 -0.72 -7.37
N TRP A 25 -10.06 -1.49 -6.54
CA TRP A 25 -9.43 -2.21 -5.43
C TRP A 25 -8.76 -3.49 -5.92
N VAL A 26 -7.45 -3.56 -5.69
CA VAL A 26 -6.61 -4.67 -6.15
C VAL A 26 -6.25 -5.55 -4.94
N PRO A 27 -6.41 -6.88 -5.00
CA PRO A 27 -5.95 -7.76 -3.92
C PRO A 27 -4.41 -7.80 -3.85
N PRO A 28 -3.82 -8.06 -2.66
CA PRO A 28 -2.37 -8.02 -2.47
C PRO A 28 -1.61 -9.04 -3.33
N ASP A 29 -2.27 -10.15 -3.70
CA ASP A 29 -1.67 -11.22 -4.51
C ASP A 29 -1.24 -10.76 -5.91
N GLU A 30 -1.87 -9.71 -6.45
CA GLU A 30 -1.51 -9.14 -7.76
C GLU A 30 -0.14 -8.44 -7.75
N TYR A 31 0.42 -8.15 -6.58
CA TYR A 31 1.73 -7.53 -6.41
C TYR A 31 2.83 -8.56 -6.15
N ARG A 32 2.46 -9.76 -5.68
CA ARG A 32 3.37 -10.73 -5.04
C ARG A 32 4.45 -11.31 -5.97
N ASP A 33 4.29 -11.14 -7.27
CA ASP A 33 5.26 -11.59 -8.28
C ASP A 33 6.25 -10.50 -8.69
N SER A 34 6.15 -9.28 -8.15
CA SER A 34 7.10 -8.19 -8.42
C SER A 34 7.43 -7.40 -7.17
N LEU A 35 8.68 -7.50 -6.74
CA LEU A 35 9.19 -6.70 -5.62
C LEU A 35 9.12 -5.21 -5.95
N ALA A 36 9.37 -4.82 -7.20
CA ALA A 36 9.24 -3.45 -7.65
C ALA A 36 7.84 -2.88 -7.37
N LEU A 37 6.78 -3.64 -7.70
CA LEU A 37 5.40 -3.21 -7.44
C LEU A 37 5.09 -3.13 -5.94
N CYS A 38 5.59 -4.07 -5.14
CA CYS A 38 5.45 -4.04 -3.68
C CYS A 38 6.10 -2.80 -3.05
N ILE A 39 7.29 -2.40 -3.53
CA ILE A 39 8.00 -1.19 -3.08
C ILE A 39 7.20 0.05 -3.47
N ILE A 40 6.84 0.18 -4.75
CA ILE A 40 6.11 1.36 -5.26
C ILE A 40 4.80 1.56 -4.51
N GLU A 41 3.96 0.51 -4.40
CA GLU A 41 2.67 0.63 -3.72
C GLU A 41 2.85 0.97 -2.24
N SER A 42 3.76 0.30 -1.52
CA SER A 42 3.96 0.52 -0.08
C SER A 42 4.53 1.89 0.25
N VAL A 43 5.51 2.37 -0.51
CA VAL A 43 6.09 3.70 -0.28
C VAL A 43 5.06 4.79 -0.58
N GLN A 44 4.22 4.59 -1.58
CA GLN A 44 3.15 5.54 -1.95
C GLN A 44 1.87 5.39 -1.10
N ALA A 45 1.75 4.34 -0.27
CA ALA A 45 0.55 4.09 0.54
C ALA A 45 0.27 5.20 1.57
N ALA A 46 1.29 5.95 2.00
CA ALA A 46 1.16 7.11 2.88
C ALA A 46 0.89 8.44 2.15
N GLY A 47 0.58 8.42 0.85
CA GLY A 47 0.13 9.61 0.13
C GLY A 47 -1.37 9.87 0.32
N ASP A 48 -1.80 11.14 0.24
CA ASP A 48 -3.15 11.61 0.58
C ASP A 48 -4.33 10.93 -0.15
N ARG A 49 -4.12 10.17 -1.25
CA ARG A 49 -5.22 9.55 -2.01
C ARG A 49 -4.92 8.14 -2.52
N TYR A 50 -5.93 7.26 -2.41
CA TYR A 50 -5.94 5.92 -2.99
C TYR A 50 -5.73 5.91 -4.53
N ALA A 51 -6.16 6.96 -5.23
CA ALA A 51 -5.97 7.06 -6.67
C ALA A 51 -4.49 7.24 -7.09
N ASP A 52 -3.62 7.71 -6.18
CA ASP A 52 -2.26 8.14 -6.57
C ASP A 52 -1.25 6.97 -6.63
N ALA A 53 -1.22 6.02 -5.68
CA ALA A 53 -0.31 4.86 -5.77
C ALA A 53 -0.70 3.89 -6.90
N GLY A 54 -2.00 3.57 -7.04
CA GLY A 54 -2.49 2.71 -8.11
C GLY A 54 -2.16 3.26 -9.50
N THR A 55 -2.28 4.58 -9.68
CA THR A 55 -1.86 5.25 -10.92
C THR A 55 -0.36 5.09 -11.18
N VAL A 56 0.50 5.19 -10.17
CA VAL A 56 1.95 5.01 -10.35
C VAL A 56 2.29 3.56 -10.68
N VAL A 57 1.64 2.60 -10.03
CA VAL A 57 1.78 1.17 -10.32
C VAL A 57 1.38 0.85 -11.77
N ASP A 58 0.24 1.37 -12.24
CA ASP A 58 -0.22 1.14 -13.62
C ASP A 58 0.71 1.79 -14.65
N ARG A 59 1.24 2.99 -14.37
CA ARG A 59 2.23 3.64 -15.22
C ARG A 59 3.55 2.90 -15.24
N TYR A 60 3.99 2.37 -14.10
CA TYR A 60 5.18 1.53 -14.04
C TYR A 60 4.98 0.28 -14.91
N ARG A 61 3.83 -0.39 -14.78
CA ARG A 61 3.49 -1.55 -15.62
C ARG A 61 3.53 -1.20 -17.11
N ALA A 62 2.89 -0.10 -17.50
CA ALA A 62 2.86 0.37 -18.88
C ALA A 62 4.27 0.70 -19.41
N TYR A 63 5.09 1.39 -18.60
CA TYR A 63 6.47 1.70 -18.94
C TYR A 63 7.29 0.44 -19.18
N ARG A 64 7.17 -0.56 -18.29
CA ARG A 64 7.89 -1.84 -18.41
C ARG A 64 7.44 -2.63 -19.62
N GLN A 65 6.13 -2.74 -19.85
CA GLN A 65 5.57 -3.48 -20.98
C GLN A 65 5.95 -2.89 -22.34
N ALA A 66 6.18 -1.58 -22.42
CA ALA A 66 6.69 -0.94 -23.63
C ALA A 66 8.12 -1.35 -23.98
N HIS A 67 8.92 -1.79 -23.00
CA HIS A 67 10.32 -2.21 -23.19
C HIS A 67 10.48 -3.72 -23.23
N VAL A 68 9.72 -4.44 -22.40
CA VAL A 68 9.75 -5.90 -22.28
C VAL A 68 8.31 -6.40 -22.24
N PRO A 69 7.81 -7.03 -23.33
CA PRO A 69 6.46 -7.58 -23.36
C PRO A 69 6.30 -8.70 -22.33
N GLY A 70 5.21 -8.67 -21.57
CA GLY A 70 4.86 -9.73 -20.62
C GLY A 70 4.33 -9.22 -19.30
N ARG A 71 4.18 -10.16 -18.35
CA ARG A 71 3.86 -9.83 -16.96
C ARG A 71 5.07 -9.17 -16.32
N VAL A 72 4.85 -8.09 -15.58
CA VAL A 72 5.91 -7.41 -14.83
C VAL A 72 6.22 -8.22 -13.58
N THR A 73 7.40 -8.81 -13.54
CA THR A 73 7.92 -9.62 -12.42
C THR A 73 9.20 -9.02 -11.85
N ASP A 74 9.30 -7.70 -11.94
CA ASP A 74 10.53 -6.96 -11.70
C ASP A 74 10.97 -7.04 -10.23
N GLY A 75 12.28 -7.16 -10.05
CA GLY A 75 12.97 -7.06 -8.79
C GLY A 75 13.40 -5.64 -8.43
N ALA A 76 14.21 -5.52 -7.38
CA ALA A 76 14.80 -4.23 -6.98
C ALA A 76 15.74 -3.70 -8.08
N ARG A 77 16.52 -4.58 -8.70
CA ARG A 77 17.44 -4.24 -9.79
C ARG A 77 16.71 -3.70 -11.02
N GLU A 78 15.64 -4.37 -11.45
CA GLU A 78 14.84 -3.90 -12.57
C GLU A 78 14.20 -2.55 -12.29
N LEU A 79 13.75 -2.30 -11.05
CA LEU A 79 13.25 -1.00 -10.63
C LEU A 79 14.34 0.08 -10.72
N LEU A 80 15.53 -0.18 -10.17
CA LEU A 80 16.66 0.76 -10.23
C LEU A 80 17.05 1.11 -11.66
N ARG A 81 17.07 0.10 -12.55
CA ARG A 81 17.32 0.33 -13.97
C ARG A 81 16.34 1.31 -14.60
N THR A 82 15.07 1.34 -14.16
CA THR A 82 14.12 2.34 -14.67
C THR A 82 14.49 3.76 -14.28
N PHE A 83 15.10 3.97 -13.11
CA PHE A 83 15.64 5.27 -12.70
C PHE A 83 16.86 5.67 -13.54
N GLU A 84 17.75 4.73 -13.84
CA GLU A 84 18.91 4.93 -14.72
C GLU A 84 18.49 5.30 -16.15
N GLU A 85 17.50 4.59 -16.71
CA GLU A 85 16.99 4.81 -18.07
C GLU A 85 16.32 6.17 -18.24
N VAL A 86 15.60 6.64 -17.21
CA VAL A 86 14.93 7.94 -17.27
C VAL A 86 15.84 9.11 -16.87
N GLY A 87 16.88 8.84 -16.06
CA GLY A 87 18.02 9.73 -15.76
C GLY A 87 18.09 10.26 -14.32
N SER A 88 16.98 10.30 -13.58
CA SER A 88 16.94 10.64 -12.15
C SER A 88 15.59 10.29 -11.53
N SER A 89 15.48 10.31 -10.19
CA SER A 89 14.22 10.20 -9.45
C SER A 89 13.20 11.28 -9.84
N ASP A 90 13.63 12.52 -10.06
CA ASP A 90 12.75 13.60 -10.53
C ASP A 90 12.19 13.35 -11.93
N GLN A 91 13.03 12.83 -12.83
CA GLN A 91 12.61 12.49 -14.19
C GLN A 91 11.72 11.25 -14.20
N TRP A 92 11.99 10.29 -13.32
CA TRP A 92 11.13 9.14 -13.07
C TRP A 92 9.75 9.56 -12.58
N ALA A 93 9.69 10.49 -11.61
CA ALA A 93 8.45 11.09 -11.14
C ALA A 93 7.67 11.80 -12.26
N GLY A 94 8.38 12.40 -13.20
CA GLY A 94 7.84 13.02 -14.42
C GLY A 94 7.20 12.03 -15.40
N LYS A 95 7.89 10.92 -15.68
CA LYS A 95 7.52 9.95 -16.72
C LYS A 95 6.60 8.83 -16.24
N ILE A 96 6.91 8.27 -15.07
CA ILE A 96 6.25 7.09 -14.49
C ILE A 96 5.38 7.52 -13.29
N GLY A 97 5.86 8.49 -12.51
CA GLY A 97 5.07 9.09 -11.43
C GLY A 97 3.90 9.95 -11.91
N ASN A 98 3.08 10.42 -10.97
CA ASN A 98 1.94 11.31 -11.22
C ASN A 98 2.35 12.79 -11.27
N TYR A 99 3.03 13.25 -12.32
CA TYR A 99 3.45 14.66 -12.43
C TYR A 99 2.24 15.59 -12.67
N LYS A 100 1.53 15.97 -11.61
CA LYS A 100 0.67 17.17 -11.67
C LYS A 100 1.59 18.39 -11.57
N ARG A 101 1.44 19.30 -12.54
CA ARG A 101 2.17 20.57 -12.64
C ARG A 101 2.25 21.28 -11.28
N ARG A 102 3.39 21.94 -11.02
CA ARG A 102 3.81 22.74 -9.83
C ARG A 102 2.84 23.79 -9.26
N TYR A 103 1.55 23.77 -9.61
CA TYR A 103 0.56 24.79 -9.25
C TYR A 103 -0.69 24.23 -8.54
N SER A 104 -0.65 22.99 -8.04
CA SER A 104 -1.68 22.52 -7.12
C SER A 104 -1.09 22.50 -5.71
N GLU A 105 -1.53 23.43 -4.88
CA GLU A 105 -1.12 23.58 -3.46
C GLU A 105 -1.47 22.34 -2.60
N ASN A 106 -2.23 21.38 -3.13
CA ASN A 106 -2.75 20.20 -2.45
C ASN A 106 -2.30 18.85 -3.06
N ALA A 107 -1.15 18.80 -3.75
CA ALA A 107 -0.60 17.55 -4.27
C ALA A 107 0.51 17.04 -3.33
N ALA A 108 0.28 15.90 -2.67
CA ALA A 108 1.31 15.19 -1.92
C ALA A 108 2.55 14.98 -2.83
N PRO A 109 3.77 15.24 -2.34
CA PRO A 109 4.98 15.04 -3.13
C PRO A 109 5.12 13.57 -3.50
N LEU A 110 5.37 13.28 -4.78
CA LEU A 110 5.68 11.94 -5.24
C LEU A 110 6.95 11.45 -4.55
N ARG A 111 6.86 10.30 -3.90
CA ARG A 111 7.96 9.69 -3.14
C ARG A 111 8.97 8.94 -4.02
N ALA A 112 9.33 9.49 -5.18
CA ALA A 112 10.19 8.83 -6.15
C ALA A 112 11.62 8.64 -5.63
N ALA A 113 12.13 9.60 -4.85
CA ALA A 113 13.44 9.50 -4.22
C ALA A 113 13.45 8.43 -3.12
N GLU A 114 12.37 8.30 -2.34
CA GLU A 114 12.20 7.24 -1.35
C GLU A 114 12.09 5.87 -2.03
N ILE A 115 11.30 5.75 -3.11
CA ILE A 115 11.21 4.50 -3.90
C ILE A 115 12.61 4.08 -4.39
N GLN A 116 13.37 5.01 -4.97
CA GLN A 116 14.74 4.74 -5.43
C GLN A 116 15.64 4.29 -4.26
N ARG A 117 15.68 5.08 -3.18
CA ARG A 117 16.51 4.76 -1.99
C ARG A 117 16.14 3.41 -1.37
N THR A 118 14.86 3.10 -1.26
CA THR A 118 14.39 1.79 -0.78
C THR A 118 14.89 0.67 -1.68
N ALA A 119 14.76 0.81 -3.01
CA ALA A 119 15.27 -0.19 -3.95
C ALA A 119 16.80 -0.34 -3.85
N GLU A 120 17.56 0.75 -3.71
CA GLU A 120 19.01 0.73 -3.51
C GLU A 120 19.41 -0.01 -2.23
N ARG A 121 18.73 0.28 -1.12
CA ARG A 121 18.99 -0.36 0.18
C ARG A 121 18.66 -1.84 0.16
N LEU A 122 17.52 -2.23 -0.40
CA LEU A 122 17.14 -3.65 -0.54
C LEU A 122 18.14 -4.40 -1.42
N TYR A 123 18.52 -3.82 -2.56
CA TYR A 123 19.49 -4.43 -3.45
C TYR A 123 20.88 -4.57 -2.78
N ALA A 124 21.30 -3.60 -1.96
CA ALA A 124 22.53 -3.67 -1.17
C ALA A 124 22.50 -4.77 -0.09
N LEU A 125 21.31 -5.15 0.38
CA LEU A 125 21.10 -6.31 1.26
C LEU A 125 20.94 -7.63 0.51
N HIS A 126 21.19 -7.65 -0.81
CA HIS A 126 20.96 -8.80 -1.69
C HIS A 126 19.50 -9.27 -1.76
N ILE A 127 18.56 -8.34 -1.60
CA ILE A 127 17.13 -8.59 -1.73
C ILE A 127 16.67 -8.05 -3.08
N ASP A 128 16.50 -8.95 -4.05
CA ASP A 128 16.10 -8.57 -5.42
C ASP A 128 14.70 -9.07 -5.76
N SER A 129 14.19 -10.10 -5.07
CA SER A 129 12.85 -10.65 -5.30
C SER A 129 11.98 -10.63 -4.04
N VAL A 130 10.67 -10.85 -4.22
CA VAL A 130 9.74 -11.08 -3.10
C VAL A 130 10.17 -12.31 -2.29
N GLY A 131 10.70 -13.34 -2.96
CA GLY A 131 11.25 -14.52 -2.30
C GLY A 131 12.43 -14.21 -1.38
N ASP A 132 13.35 -13.36 -1.82
CA ASP A 132 14.51 -12.92 -1.01
C ASP A 132 14.05 -12.11 0.19
N LEU A 133 13.08 -11.20 0.00
CA LEU A 133 12.52 -10.40 1.08
C LEU A 133 11.85 -11.28 2.13
N VAL A 134 10.97 -12.19 1.70
CA VAL A 134 10.33 -13.15 2.62
C VAL A 134 11.37 -14.04 3.30
N GLY A 135 12.42 -14.45 2.59
CA GLY A 135 13.57 -15.15 3.16
C GLY A 135 14.26 -14.36 4.27
N ALA A 136 14.56 -13.09 4.04
CA ALA A 136 15.19 -12.19 4.99
C ALA A 136 14.35 -11.95 6.25
N THR A 137 13.02 -12.07 6.17
CA THR A 137 12.15 -11.99 7.36
C THR A 137 12.20 -13.23 8.25
N ARG A 138 12.86 -14.32 7.85
CA ARG A 138 12.93 -15.55 8.67
C ARG A 138 14.13 -15.57 9.62
N ASP A 139 15.21 -14.89 9.27
CA ASP A 139 16.40 -14.73 10.13
C ASP A 139 16.33 -13.39 10.88
N ASP A 140 16.63 -13.43 12.18
CA ASP A 140 16.45 -12.26 13.06
C ASP A 140 17.38 -11.11 12.70
N ARG A 141 18.62 -11.41 12.33
CA ARG A 141 19.61 -10.40 11.98
C ARG A 141 19.26 -9.75 10.65
N THR A 142 18.97 -10.54 9.63
CA THR A 142 18.58 -9.99 8.32
C THR A 142 17.25 -9.24 8.39
N ARG A 143 16.32 -9.66 9.25
CA ARG A 143 15.07 -8.92 9.50
C ARG A 143 15.35 -7.56 10.13
N SER A 144 16.24 -7.49 11.10
CA SER A 144 16.66 -6.21 11.71
C SER A 144 17.35 -5.30 10.71
N ASP A 145 18.25 -5.83 9.87
CA ASP A 145 18.94 -5.06 8.83
C ASP A 145 17.95 -4.53 7.78
N LEU A 146 17.02 -5.39 7.33
CA LEU A 146 15.92 -5.02 6.43
C LEU A 146 15.03 -3.93 7.03
N ARG A 147 14.68 -4.06 8.31
CA ARG A 147 13.84 -3.08 8.99
C ARG A 147 14.55 -1.73 9.12
N ALA A 148 15.82 -1.73 9.51
CA ALA A 148 16.62 -0.51 9.60
C ALA A 148 16.75 0.20 8.24
N ALA A 149 16.98 -0.57 7.17
CA ALA A 149 17.02 -0.06 5.80
C ALA A 149 15.68 0.59 5.39
N TRP A 150 14.55 -0.02 5.76
CA TRP A 150 13.23 0.54 5.50
C TRP A 150 12.99 1.84 6.25
N ASP A 151 13.28 1.86 7.56
CA ASP A 151 13.05 3.02 8.43
C ASP A 151 13.90 4.22 7.99
N GLU A 152 15.14 4.00 7.55
CA GLU A 152 16.01 5.05 7.01
C GLU A 152 15.42 5.72 5.75
N CYS A 153 14.72 4.94 4.92
CA CYS A 153 14.17 5.45 3.65
C CYS A 153 12.80 6.10 3.81
N CYS A 154 11.95 5.54 4.67
CA CYS A 154 10.53 5.90 4.75
C CYS A 154 10.17 6.72 6.00
N GLY A 155 11.08 6.84 6.98
CA GLY A 155 11.09 7.89 8.01
C GLY A 155 9.85 8.04 8.91
N GLY A 156 8.96 7.04 8.98
CA GLY A 156 7.72 7.12 9.73
C GLY A 156 7.86 6.59 11.16
N PRO A 157 7.27 7.24 12.18
CA PRO A 157 7.19 6.70 13.53
C PRO A 157 6.22 5.51 13.65
N ASP A 158 5.33 5.32 12.67
CA ASP A 158 4.37 4.21 12.66
C ASP A 158 4.74 3.11 11.68
N ASP A 159 4.35 1.90 12.08
CA ASP A 159 4.60 0.64 11.40
C ASP A 159 3.72 0.44 10.17
N ALA A 160 2.71 1.29 9.90
CA ALA A 160 1.71 1.05 8.85
C ALA A 160 2.30 0.71 7.47
N MET A 161 3.23 1.50 6.94
CA MET A 161 3.82 1.24 5.61
C MET A 161 4.69 -0.04 5.60
N TRP A 162 5.38 -0.33 6.70
CA TRP A 162 6.14 -1.57 6.85
C TRP A 162 5.20 -2.79 6.85
N GLN A 163 4.12 -2.72 7.63
CA GLN A 163 3.09 -3.77 7.68
C GLN A 163 2.37 -3.94 6.33
N HIS A 164 2.21 -2.84 5.58
CA HIS A 164 1.70 -2.85 4.22
C HIS A 164 2.63 -3.64 3.28
N LEU A 165 3.95 -3.36 3.31
CA LEU A 165 4.93 -4.13 2.53
C LEU A 165 4.90 -5.63 2.88
N MET A 166 4.84 -5.98 4.16
CA MET A 166 4.75 -7.38 4.59
C MET A 166 3.48 -8.05 4.07
N THR A 167 2.37 -7.31 4.00
CA THR A 167 1.10 -7.81 3.45
C THR A 167 1.21 -8.08 1.95
N LEU A 168 1.75 -7.13 1.16
CA LEU A 168 1.91 -7.28 -0.29
C LEU A 168 2.85 -8.43 -0.67
N THR A 169 3.92 -8.61 0.11
CA THR A 169 4.91 -9.68 -0.12
C THR A 169 4.46 -11.03 0.41
N GLY A 170 3.43 -11.06 1.27
CA GLY A 170 2.96 -12.28 1.92
C GLY A 170 3.86 -12.79 3.04
N ALA A 171 4.71 -11.94 3.59
CA ALA A 171 5.60 -12.31 4.67
C ALA A 171 4.80 -12.67 5.94
N PRO A 172 5.17 -13.76 6.66
CA PRO A 172 4.48 -14.15 7.88
C PRO A 172 4.68 -13.11 8.99
N GLY A 173 3.62 -12.81 9.74
CA GLY A 173 3.72 -11.97 10.94
C GLY A 173 3.29 -10.51 10.77
N SER A 174 2.35 -10.18 9.88
CA SER A 174 1.69 -8.86 9.90
C SER A 174 0.42 -8.86 10.76
N PRO A 175 0.48 -8.45 12.05
CA PRO A 175 -0.71 -8.26 12.88
C PRO A 175 -1.60 -7.09 12.42
N GLY A 176 -1.12 -6.28 11.46
CA GLY A 176 -1.78 -5.04 11.03
C GLY A 176 -3.17 -5.21 10.42
N THR A 177 -3.53 -6.41 9.96
CA THR A 177 -4.84 -6.72 9.35
C THR A 177 -6.01 -6.41 10.28
N ALA A 178 -5.93 -6.99 11.47
CA ALA A 178 -7.02 -6.95 12.44
C ALA A 178 -7.19 -5.53 12.96
N THR A 179 -6.07 -4.83 13.22
CA THR A 179 -6.08 -3.45 13.70
C THR A 179 -6.70 -2.49 12.70
N ALA A 180 -6.30 -2.54 11.41
CA ALA A 180 -6.87 -1.65 10.40
C ALA A 180 -8.37 -1.89 10.18
N THR A 181 -8.79 -3.15 10.16
CA THR A 181 -10.20 -3.54 10.03
C THR A 181 -11.03 -3.04 11.21
N ASP A 182 -10.54 -3.25 12.43
CA ASP A 182 -11.22 -2.86 13.65
C ASP A 182 -11.34 -1.34 13.78
N GLU A 183 -10.27 -0.59 13.47
CA GLU A 183 -10.31 0.88 13.43
C GLU A 183 -11.28 1.39 12.36
N PHE A 184 -11.25 0.83 11.15
CA PHE A 184 -12.14 1.24 10.07
C PHE A 184 -13.60 1.02 10.43
N VAL A 185 -13.97 -0.19 10.87
CA VAL A 185 -15.35 -0.51 11.23
C VAL A 185 -15.82 0.35 12.40
N ARG A 186 -15.02 0.50 13.47
CA ARG A 186 -15.41 1.37 14.59
C ARG A 186 -15.58 2.83 14.15
N SER A 187 -14.67 3.35 13.34
CA SER A 187 -14.78 4.73 12.83
C SER A 187 -15.97 4.93 11.87
N ALA A 188 -16.41 3.89 11.16
CA ALA A 188 -17.60 3.95 10.31
C ALA A 188 -18.89 3.96 11.14
N LEU A 189 -18.93 3.17 12.22
CA LEU A 189 -20.10 3.08 13.10
C LEU A 189 -20.25 4.31 14.01
N ALA A 190 -19.15 4.92 14.45
CA ALA A 190 -19.15 6.13 15.27
C ALA A 190 -19.80 7.35 14.59
N ASP A 191 -19.78 7.40 13.25
CA ASP A 191 -20.45 8.46 12.48
C ASP A 191 -21.99 8.32 12.48
N THR A 192 -22.52 7.22 13.01
CA THR A 192 -23.98 6.97 13.10
C THR A 192 -24.53 7.50 14.43
N PRO A 193 -25.67 8.22 14.43
CA PRO A 193 -26.33 8.65 15.66
C PRO A 193 -26.58 7.49 16.63
N GLY A 194 -26.03 7.59 17.85
CA GLY A 194 -26.16 6.57 18.89
C GLY A 194 -24.94 5.66 19.08
N ASP A 195 -23.89 5.80 18.25
CA ASP A 195 -22.59 5.09 18.36
C ASP A 195 -22.72 3.61 18.77
N PRO A 196 -23.42 2.80 17.96
CA PRO A 196 -23.69 1.42 18.34
C PRO A 196 -22.40 0.59 18.28
N ALA A 197 -22.10 -0.13 19.37
CA ALA A 197 -21.03 -1.12 19.38
C ALA A 197 -21.23 -2.17 18.25
N PRO A 198 -20.14 -2.71 17.68
CA PRO A 198 -20.23 -3.75 16.64
C PRO A 198 -21.08 -4.94 17.08
N SER A 199 -22.04 -5.36 16.26
CA SER A 199 -22.92 -6.51 16.54
C SER A 199 -22.24 -7.87 16.34
N ALA A 200 -21.09 -7.87 15.67
CA ALA A 200 -20.27 -9.02 15.32
C ALA A 200 -18.79 -8.58 15.27
N PRO A 201 -17.83 -9.51 15.20
CA PRO A 201 -16.43 -9.17 14.95
C PRO A 201 -16.28 -8.25 13.72
N PRO A 202 -15.45 -7.19 13.79
CA PRO A 202 -15.22 -6.28 12.67
C PRO A 202 -14.88 -6.96 11.35
N THR A 203 -14.15 -8.08 11.39
CA THR A 203 -13.81 -8.89 10.22
C THR A 203 -15.04 -9.50 9.55
N GLU A 204 -16.04 -9.95 10.33
CA GLU A 204 -17.29 -10.49 9.77
C GLU A 204 -18.16 -9.38 9.16
N ILE A 205 -18.19 -8.21 9.79
CA ILE A 205 -18.89 -7.03 9.26
C ILE A 205 -18.26 -6.60 7.93
N LEU A 206 -16.92 -6.56 7.87
CA LEU A 206 -16.19 -6.20 6.65
C LEU A 206 -16.36 -7.24 5.54
N ALA A 207 -16.36 -8.54 5.87
CA ALA A 207 -16.64 -9.60 4.90
C ALA A 207 -18.05 -9.48 4.30
N ALA A 208 -19.07 -9.23 5.15
CA ALA A 208 -20.43 -8.98 4.67
C ALA A 208 -20.53 -7.71 3.80
N ALA A 209 -19.74 -6.67 4.11
CA ALA A 209 -19.65 -5.48 3.28
C ALA A 209 -19.00 -5.76 1.92
N ALA A 210 -17.96 -6.61 1.86
CA ALA A 210 -17.34 -7.04 0.61
C ALA A 210 -18.35 -7.78 -0.29
N ASP A 211 -19.13 -8.71 0.28
CA ASP A 211 -20.18 -9.43 -0.43
C ASP A 211 -21.23 -8.47 -1.01
N ARG A 212 -21.64 -7.45 -0.23
CA ARG A 212 -22.59 -6.42 -0.68
C ARG A 212 -22.03 -5.51 -1.77
N LEU A 213 -20.73 -5.23 -1.74
CA LEU A 213 -20.03 -4.45 -2.75
C LEU A 213 -19.70 -5.27 -4.00
N GLY A 214 -19.82 -6.60 -3.95
CA GLY A 214 -19.49 -7.50 -5.05
C GLY A 214 -17.99 -7.58 -5.33
N VAL A 215 -17.15 -7.37 -4.31
CA VAL A 215 -15.68 -7.38 -4.43
C VAL A 215 -15.06 -8.53 -3.63
N PRO A 216 -13.87 -9.02 -4.00
CA PRO A 216 -13.14 -9.98 -3.17
C PRO A 216 -12.84 -9.40 -1.78
N ALA A 217 -13.05 -10.18 -0.71
CA ALA A 217 -12.77 -9.74 0.66
C ALA A 217 -11.31 -9.28 0.83
N ALA A 218 -10.34 -9.97 0.21
CA ALA A 218 -8.93 -9.58 0.24
C ALA A 218 -8.64 -8.22 -0.42
N ALA A 219 -9.42 -7.83 -1.43
CA ALA A 219 -9.29 -6.51 -2.07
C ALA A 219 -9.81 -5.40 -1.15
N LEU A 220 -10.95 -5.63 -0.47
CA LEU A 220 -11.48 -4.69 0.53
C LEU A 220 -10.56 -4.56 1.75
N GLU A 221 -10.04 -5.67 2.27
CA GLU A 221 -9.07 -5.66 3.38
C GLU A 221 -7.81 -4.87 3.02
N HIS A 222 -7.30 -5.04 1.80
CA HIS A 222 -6.15 -4.27 1.32
C HIS A 222 -6.49 -2.78 1.20
N ALA A 223 -7.65 -2.43 0.66
CA ALA A 223 -8.11 -1.03 0.58
C ALA A 223 -8.22 -0.38 1.97
N VAL A 224 -8.75 -1.10 2.97
CA VAL A 224 -8.83 -0.63 4.36
C VAL A 224 -7.45 -0.40 4.99
N ARG A 225 -6.49 -1.30 4.77
CA ARG A 225 -5.11 -1.09 5.26
C ARG A 225 -4.47 0.14 4.63
N ARG A 226 -4.67 0.31 3.33
CA ARG A 226 -4.13 1.46 2.63
C ARG A 226 -4.73 2.75 3.15
N TRP A 227 -6.05 2.78 3.42
CA TRP A 227 -6.68 3.90 4.12
C TRP A 227 -6.05 4.21 5.47
N ARG A 228 -5.68 3.19 6.26
CA ARG A 228 -4.96 3.40 7.52
C ARG A 228 -3.62 4.10 7.31
N CYS A 229 -2.88 3.75 6.26
CA CYS A 229 -1.62 4.43 5.91
C CYS A 229 -1.80 5.92 5.58
N THR A 230 -3.01 6.35 5.20
CA THR A 230 -3.33 7.76 4.86
C THR A 230 -3.87 8.59 6.02
N ARG A 231 -4.29 7.95 7.12
CA ARG A 231 -4.93 8.64 8.27
C ARG A 231 -3.96 9.25 9.26
N GLU A 232 -2.76 8.71 9.29
CA GLU A 232 -1.72 9.14 10.21
C GLU A 232 -0.86 10.16 9.45
N ASP A 233 -0.71 11.37 10.00
CA ASP A 233 0.08 12.47 9.42
C ASP A 233 1.55 12.03 9.28
N HIS A 234 1.87 11.34 8.19
CA HIS A 234 3.17 10.75 7.92
C HIS A 234 3.95 11.58 6.90
N PHE A 235 4.25 12.83 7.25
CA PHE A 235 5.27 13.56 6.50
C PHE A 235 5.97 14.64 7.33
N HIS A 236 7.17 14.33 7.80
CA HIS A 236 8.21 15.33 8.03
C HIS A 236 9.25 15.16 6.93
N PRO A 237 9.42 16.14 6.01
CA PRO A 237 10.48 16.07 5.03
C PRO A 237 11.82 16.04 5.78
N VAL A 238 12.59 14.97 5.57
CA VAL A 238 13.98 14.93 6.04
C VAL A 238 14.77 15.90 5.15
N ALA A 239 15.39 16.89 5.80
CA ALA A 239 16.21 17.92 5.17
C ALA A 239 17.53 17.36 4.60
#